data_AF-A0A0E9LQU9-F1
#
_entry.id   AF-A0A0E9LQU9-F1
#
_cell.length_a   1.000
_cell.length_b   1.000
_cell.length_c   1.000
_cell.angle_alpha   90.00
_cell.angle_beta   90.00
_cell.angle_gamma   90.00
#
_symmetry.space_group_name_H-M   'P 1'
#
loop_
_entity.id
_entity.type
_entity.pdbx_description
1 polymer ?
#
loop_
_entity_poly.entity_id
_entity_poly.type
_entity_poly.pdbx_seq_one_letter_code
_entity_poly.pdbx_strand_id
1 'polypeptide(L)'
;MFKLIRTVDRIPQKFLKHIESTDGLYEIRIKVGSDIYRVFCCFDKGKIVILFNGFQKKSQKTPKKEIDKALRLKNEYFNNKKGD
;
A
#
# COMPACT_ATOMS: atom_id res chain seq x y z
N MET A 1 11.25 -8.68 -7.05
CA MET A 1 9.95 -8.47 -6.35
C MET A 1 9.08 -7.41 -7.03
N PHE A 2 9.54 -6.16 -7.21
CA PHE A 2 8.76 -5.10 -7.87
C PHE A 2 8.32 -5.41 -9.32
N LYS A 3 9.11 -6.19 -10.08
CA LYS A 3 8.71 -6.66 -11.42
C LYS A 3 7.41 -7.46 -11.38
N LEU A 4 7.22 -8.33 -10.39
CA LEU A 4 6.04 -9.20 -10.30
C LEU A 4 4.74 -8.38 -10.22
N ILE A 5 4.70 -7.35 -9.37
CA ILE A 5 3.55 -6.45 -9.20
C ILE A 5 3.20 -5.71 -10.50
N ARG A 6 4.17 -5.49 -11.39
CA ARG A 6 3.97 -4.82 -12.69
C ARG A 6 3.63 -5.79 -13.84
N THR A 7 3.85 -7.09 -13.68
CA THR A 7 3.79 -8.05 -14.80
C THR A 7 2.60 -9.01 -14.73
N VAL A 8 1.93 -9.12 -13.57
CA VAL A 8 0.71 -9.95 -13.43
C VAL A 8 -0.53 -9.08 -13.28
N ASP A 9 -1.52 -9.33 -14.14
CA ASP A 9 -2.85 -8.68 -14.09
C ASP A 9 -3.61 -8.97 -12.78
N ARG A 10 -3.29 -10.09 -12.12
CA ARG A 10 -3.85 -10.49 -10.82
C ARG A 10 -2.72 -10.68 -9.82
N ILE A 11 -2.57 -9.72 -8.91
CA ILE A 11 -1.57 -9.81 -7.84
C ILE A 11 -2.10 -10.74 -6.75
N PRO A 12 -1.39 -11.83 -6.39
CA PRO A 12 -1.79 -12.70 -5.31
C PRO A 12 -1.97 -11.94 -3.99
N GLN A 13 -3.00 -12.28 -3.20
CA GLN A 13 -3.30 -11.66 -1.90
C GLN A 13 -2.13 -11.70 -0.91
N LYS A 14 -1.22 -12.67 -1.07
CA LYS A 14 0.02 -12.78 -0.29
C LYS A 14 0.98 -11.59 -0.49
N PHE A 15 0.92 -10.92 -1.64
CA PHE A 15 1.79 -9.79 -1.98
C PHE A 15 1.06 -8.45 -1.93
N LEU A 16 -0.25 -8.44 -2.14
CA LEU A 16 -1.09 -7.25 -2.06
C LEU A 16 -2.35 -7.57 -1.26
N LYS A 17 -2.45 -7.03 -0.05
CA LYS A 17 -3.58 -7.27 0.84
C LYS A 17 -4.45 -6.00 0.95
N HIS A 18 -5.74 -6.11 0.69
CA HIS A 18 -6.68 -5.02 0.98
C HIS A 18 -6.84 -4.83 2.50
N ILE A 19 -6.87 -3.58 2.94
CA ILE A 19 -7.17 -3.22 4.32
C ILE A 19 -8.69 -3.07 4.43
N GLU A 20 -9.36 -4.15 4.86
CA GLU A 20 -10.83 -4.26 4.89
C GLU A 20 -11.55 -3.12 5.61
N SER A 21 -10.92 -2.51 6.62
CA SER A 21 -11.46 -1.38 7.37
C SER A 21 -11.34 -0.03 6.64
N THR A 22 -10.95 -0.02 5.37
CA THR A 22 -10.68 1.20 4.61
C THR A 22 -11.18 1.09 3.18
N ASP A 23 -11.66 2.20 2.65
CA ASP A 23 -12.02 2.29 1.25
C ASP A 23 -10.75 2.41 0.39
N GLY A 24 -10.48 1.43 -0.48
CA GLY A 24 -9.44 1.50 -1.52
C GLY A 24 -7.98 1.63 -1.05
N LEU A 25 -7.62 1.22 0.17
CA LEU A 25 -6.24 1.15 0.66
C LEU A 25 -5.72 -0.30 0.69
N TYR A 26 -4.50 -0.50 0.21
CA TYR A 26 -3.88 -1.81 0.10
C TYR A 26 -2.48 -1.80 0.72
N GLU A 27 -2.02 -2.97 1.17
CA GLU A 27 -0.70 -3.23 1.74
C GLU A 27 0.09 -4.15 0.81
N ILE A 28 1.18 -3.64 0.27
CA ILE A 28 2.19 -4.43 -0.45
C ILE A 28 3.13 -5.07 0.56
N ARG A 29 3.34 -6.39 0.43
CA ARG A 29 4.22 -7.19 1.29
C ARG A 29 5.49 -7.55 0.55
N ILE A 30 6.61 -6.99 1.01
CA ILE A 30 7.93 -7.18 0.42
C ILE A 30 8.80 -7.94 1.42
N LYS A 31 9.38 -9.07 1.02
CA LYS A 31 10.36 -9.81 1.83
C LYS A 31 11.74 -9.64 1.19
N VAL A 32 12.72 -9.21 1.99
CA VAL A 32 14.13 -9.05 1.58
C VAL A 32 14.97 -9.74 2.64
N GLY A 33 15.55 -10.90 2.31
CA GLY A 33 16.21 -11.75 3.31
C GLY A 33 15.26 -12.14 4.44
N SER A 34 15.66 -11.83 5.68
CA SER A 34 14.84 -12.03 6.88
C SER A 34 13.86 -10.88 7.15
N ASP A 35 14.03 -9.75 6.48
CA ASP A 35 13.24 -8.56 6.70
C ASP A 35 11.94 -8.56 5.88
N ILE A 36 10.87 -8.08 6.51
CA ILE A 36 9.57 -7.92 5.89
C ILE A 36 9.20 -6.44 5.94
N TYR A 37 8.95 -5.85 4.79
CA TYR A 37 8.49 -4.48 4.63
C TYR A 37 7.02 -4.48 4.19
N ARG A 38 6.28 -3.52 4.73
CA ARG A 38 4.90 -3.23 4.36
C ARG A 38 4.87 -1.83 3.78
N VAL A 39 4.31 -1.70 2.58
CA VAL A 39 4.17 -0.41 1.88
C VAL A 39 2.70 -0.23 1.54
N PHE A 40 2.11 0.90 1.89
CA PHE A 40 0.73 1.16 1.51
C PHE A 40 0.62 1.72 0.10
N CYS A 41 -0.46 1.34 -0.58
CA CYS A 41 -0.79 1.86 -1.90
C CYS A 41 -2.29 1.99 -2.08
N CYS A 42 -2.71 2.80 -3.03
CA CYS A 42 -4.07 2.86 -3.53
C CYS A 42 -4.07 2.68 -5.04
N PHE A 43 -5.24 2.41 -5.62
CA PHE A 43 -5.41 2.39 -7.07
C PHE A 43 -6.05 3.69 -7.53
N ASP A 44 -5.53 4.22 -8.63
CA ASP A 44 -6.05 5.38 -9.32
C ASP A 44 -6.07 5.10 -10.82
N LYS A 45 -7.27 5.12 -11.43
CA LYS A 45 -7.49 4.81 -12.86
C LYS A 45 -6.77 3.53 -13.33
N GLY A 46 -6.81 2.47 -12.51
CA GLY A 46 -6.16 1.18 -12.79
C GLY A 46 -4.64 1.14 -12.57
N LYS A 47 -4.02 2.25 -12.14
CA LYS A 47 -2.60 2.33 -11.81
C LYS A 47 -2.39 2.28 -10.30
N ILE A 48 -1.31 1.63 -9.88
CA ILE A 48 -0.91 1.57 -8.47
C ILE A 48 -0.20 2.88 -8.10
N VAL A 49 -0.75 3.59 -7.13
CA VAL A 49 -0.14 4.77 -6.50
C VAL A 49 0.46 4.33 -5.17
N ILE A 50 1.78 4.48 -5.05
CA ILE A 50 2.52 4.12 -3.84
C ILE A 50 2.48 5.29 -2.87
N LEU A 51 2.03 5.03 -1.65
CA LEU A 51 2.07 6.00 -0.57
C LEU A 51 3.43 5.91 0.11
N PHE A 52 4.06 7.05 0.40
CA PHE A 52 5.44 7.11 0.92
C PHE A 52 5.63 6.55 2.33
N ASN A 53 4.62 5.92 2.95
CA ASN A 53 4.78 5.23 4.24
C ASN A 53 5.02 3.72 4.04
N GLY A 54 6.29 3.38 3.79
CA GLY A 54 6.79 2.02 3.96
C GLY A 54 7.42 1.85 5.33
N PHE A 55 7.16 0.72 6.01
CA PHE A 55 7.78 0.42 7.29
C PHE A 55 8.25 -1.04 7.37
N GLN A 56 9.34 -1.26 8.11
CA GLN A 56 9.82 -2.59 8.45
C GLN A 56 8.90 -3.19 9.52
N LYS A 57 8.46 -4.42 9.31
CA LYS A 57 7.59 -5.16 10.23
C LYS A 57 8.34 -5.44 11.53
N LYS A 58 8.08 -4.64 12.56
CA LYS A 58 8.52 -4.89 13.94
C LYS A 58 7.51 -5.70 14.76
N SER A 59 6.26 -5.80 14.30
CA SER A 59 5.17 -6.53 14.97
C SER A 59 4.24 -7.23 13.96
N GLN A 60 3.47 -8.23 14.41
CA GLN A 60 2.60 -9.03 13.54
C GLN A 60 1.47 -8.19 12.91
N LYS A 61 0.87 -7.31 13.71
CA LYS A 61 -0.24 -6.43 13.31
C LYS A 61 0.29 -5.11 12.74
N THR A 62 -0.39 -4.59 11.73
CA THR A 62 -0.08 -3.27 11.16
C THR A 62 -0.48 -2.21 12.19
N PRO A 63 0.43 -1.32 12.63
CA PRO A 63 0.11 -0.29 13.60
C PRO A 63 -0.97 0.65 13.06
N LYS A 64 -1.98 0.98 13.87
CA LYS A 64 -3.09 1.87 13.47
C LYS A 64 -2.59 3.23 12.98
N LYS A 65 -1.57 3.79 13.65
CA LYS A 65 -0.92 5.05 13.28
C LYS A 65 -0.42 5.08 11.83
N GLU A 66 0.11 3.96 11.33
CA GLU A 66 0.58 3.87 9.96
C GLU A 66 -0.58 3.79 8.96
N ILE A 67 -1.68 3.13 9.33
CA ILE A 67 -2.91 3.11 8.53
C ILE A 67 -3.49 4.53 8.43
N ASP A 68 -3.60 5.23 9.57
CA ASP A 68 -4.13 6.60 9.63
C ASP A 68 -3.29 7.56 8.77
N LYS A 69 -1.95 7.42 8.83
CA LYS A 69 -1.02 8.18 7.98
C LYS A 69 -1.22 7.88 6.50
N ALA A 70 -1.37 6.61 6.13
CA ALA A 70 -1.62 6.21 4.74
C ALA A 70 -2.95 6.77 4.22
N LEU A 71 -4.01 6.74 5.03
CA LEU A 71 -5.30 7.34 4.69
C LEU A 71 -5.19 8.84 4.46
N ARG A 72 -4.43 9.55 5.32
CA ARG A 72 -4.19 10.99 5.14
C ARG A 72 -3.49 11.27 3.82
N LEU A 73 -2.40 10.55 3.51
CA LEU A 73 -1.66 10.69 2.25
C LEU A 73 -2.52 10.36 1.02
N LYS A 74 -3.37 9.33 1.11
CA LYS A 74 -4.35 9.00 0.05
C LYS A 74 -5.30 10.18 -0.19
N ASN A 75 -5.87 10.74 0.86
CA ASN A 75 -6.81 11.85 0.75
C ASN A 75 -6.12 13.10 0.18
N GLU A 76 -4.91 13.44 0.64
CA GLU A 76 -4.09 14.52 0.10
C GLU A 76 -3.85 14.32 -1.41
N TYR A 77 -3.47 13.11 -1.84
CA TYR A 77 -3.26 12.79 -3.26
C TYR A 77 -4.51 13.04 -4.12
N PHE A 78 -5.67 12.53 -3.71
CA PHE A 78 -6.91 12.71 -4.48
C PHE A 78 -7.47 14.13 -4.42
N ASN A 79 -7.24 14.86 -3.32
CA ASN A 79 -7.64 16.26 -3.22
C ASN A 79 -6.80 17.15 -4.15
N ASN A 80 -5.47 16.98 -4.16
CA ASN A 80 -4.60 17.71 -5.06
C ASN A 80 -4.95 17.44 -6.52
N LYS A 81 -5.25 16.19 -6.86
CA LYS A 81 -5.63 15.79 -8.22
C LYS A 81 -6.98 16.35 -8.69
N LYS A 82 -7.90 16.69 -7.78
CA LYS A 82 -9.18 17.34 -8.13
C LYS A 82 -9.04 18.84 -8.40
N GLY A 83 -7.92 19.43 -7.97
CA GLY A 83 -7.61 20.84 -8.18
C GLY A 83 -6.89 21.14 -9.51
N ASP A 84 -6.53 20.10 -10.27
CA ASP A 84 -6.06 20.16 -11.67
C ASP A 84 -7.22 19.87 -12.63
#